data_AF-A0A920PML4-F1
#
_entry.id   AF-A0A920PML4-F1
#
_cell.length_a   1.000
_cell.length_b   1.000
_cell.length_c   1.000
_cell.angle_alpha   90.00
_cell.angle_beta   90.00
_cell.angle_gamma   90.00
#
_symmetry.space_group_name_H-M   'P 1'
#
loop_
_entity.id
_entity.type
_entity.pdbx_description
1 polymer ?
#
loop_
_entity_poly.entity_id
_entity_poly.type
_entity_poly.pdbx_seq_one_letter_code
_entity_poly.pdbx_strand_id
1 'polypeptide(L)'
;MSAARWGPTYLPGPCGGRPDRNRHPGPWKSLAKGPIQLDCINDRMDELLKGHPYVKSAIDMACWDIPGQDRPLPLYTLLGGKQQDKVKLYKVVTRTDPDAMAARIAEYRAEGYRNYQVKVGADPLTDISRIQKVATCMEPGEVLNADANTRLETTRCPGGGRRHQGTAA
;
A
#
# COMPACT_ATOMS: atom_id res chain seq x y z
N MET A 1 9.23 17.85 26.04
CA MET A 1 8.87 16.43 25.82
C MET A 1 8.72 16.19 24.32
N SER A 2 9.44 15.19 23.80
CA SER A 2 9.77 15.03 22.38
C SER A 2 8.72 14.17 21.67
N ALA A 3 7.96 14.75 20.73
CA ALA A 3 7.07 13.99 19.84
C ALA A 3 7.86 13.44 18.64
N ALA A 4 7.89 12.11 18.54
CA ALA A 4 8.43 11.37 17.41
C ALA A 4 7.52 11.59 16.18
N ARG A 5 8.12 12.05 15.07
CA ARG A 5 7.46 12.24 13.77
C ARG A 5 7.58 10.95 12.98
N TRP A 6 6.48 10.24 12.80
CA TRP A 6 6.42 8.99 12.05
C TRP A 6 5.99 9.25 10.60
N GLY A 7 6.66 8.61 9.64
CA GLY A 7 6.21 8.51 8.26
C GLY A 7 6.69 7.19 7.64
N PRO A 8 5.80 6.34 7.07
CA PRO A 8 6.22 5.06 6.49
C PRO A 8 6.70 5.25 5.04
N THR A 9 7.93 4.85 4.76
CA THR A 9 8.47 4.77 3.38
C THR A 9 8.29 3.33 2.88
N TYR A 10 7.36 3.10 1.94
CA TYR A 10 7.02 1.75 1.45
C TYR A 10 7.80 1.31 0.19
N LEU A 11 8.26 2.25 -0.65
CA LEU A 11 8.99 1.95 -1.89
C LEU A 11 10.43 2.48 -1.86
N PRO A 12 11.38 1.82 -2.55
CA PRO A 12 12.76 2.30 -2.62
C PRO A 12 12.82 3.65 -3.34
N GLY A 13 13.16 4.69 -2.60
CA GLY A 13 13.66 5.96 -3.11
C GLY A 13 15.19 6.02 -2.95
N PRO A 14 15.92 6.80 -3.77
CA PRO A 14 17.37 6.93 -3.65
C PRO A 14 17.78 7.27 -2.21
N CYS A 15 18.68 6.46 -1.64
CA CYS A 15 19.08 6.47 -0.22
C CYS A 15 19.92 7.69 0.21
N GLY A 16 20.03 8.72 -0.64
CA GLY A 16 20.82 9.92 -0.37
C GLY A 16 19.92 11.12 -0.06
N GLY A 17 19.53 11.28 1.20
CA GLY A 17 18.80 12.48 1.61
C GLY A 17 18.08 12.36 2.94
N ARG A 18 18.78 12.07 4.04
CA ARG A 18 18.31 12.57 5.34
C ARG A 18 18.59 14.07 5.34
N PRO A 19 17.57 14.95 5.43
CA PRO A 19 17.85 16.35 5.70
C PRO A 19 18.44 16.43 7.11
N ASP A 20 19.69 16.85 7.22
CA ASP A 20 20.25 17.32 8.48
C ASP A 20 19.34 18.44 9.01
N ARG A 21 18.71 18.16 10.16
CA ARG A 21 17.75 19.04 10.85
C ARG A 21 18.34 20.43 11.13
N ASN A 22 19.66 20.58 11.13
CA ASN A 22 20.34 21.77 11.64
C ASN A 22 20.92 22.70 10.57
N ARG A 23 20.84 22.36 9.27
CA ARG A 23 21.59 23.15 8.25
C ARG A 23 20.80 24.17 7.44
N HIS A 24 19.47 24.16 7.45
CA HIS A 24 18.68 25.21 6.80
C HIS A 24 17.36 25.48 7.54
N PRO A 25 17.08 26.72 7.97
CA PRO A 25 15.70 27.12 8.23
C PRO A 25 14.98 27.17 6.87
N GLY A 26 14.47 26.02 6.43
CA GLY A 26 13.70 25.90 5.19
C GLY A 26 12.44 26.79 5.24
N PRO A 27 11.86 27.12 4.07
CA PRO A 27 10.73 28.04 3.93
C PRO A 27 9.42 27.55 4.57
N TRP A 28 9.43 26.40 5.26
CA TRP A 28 8.25 25.78 5.84
C TRP A 28 7.66 26.55 7.04
N LYS A 29 8.43 27.43 7.70
CA LYS A 29 7.90 28.31 8.76
C LYS A 29 6.80 29.25 8.26
N SER A 30 6.76 29.59 6.98
CA SER A 30 5.71 30.46 6.41
C SER A 30 4.44 29.72 5.99
N LEU A 31 4.41 28.38 6.05
CA LEU A 31 3.25 27.57 5.67
C LEU A 31 2.19 27.45 6.79
N ALA A 32 2.51 27.90 8.01
CA ALA A 32 1.63 27.83 9.17
C ALA A 32 0.75 29.09 9.34
N LYS A 33 -0.05 29.44 8.32
CA LYS A 33 -1.05 30.53 8.40
C LYS A 33 -2.45 30.00 8.12
N GLY A 34 -3.35 30.08 9.09
CA GLY A 34 -4.80 29.88 8.91
C GLY A 34 -5.22 28.44 8.59
N PRO A 35 -6.54 28.18 8.37
CA PRO A 35 -7.07 26.83 8.16
C PRO A 35 -6.22 26.12 7.10
N ILE A 36 -5.67 24.97 7.46
CA ILE A 36 -4.53 24.37 6.75
C ILE A 36 -4.91 24.13 5.29
N GLN A 37 -4.36 24.95 4.39
CA GLN A 37 -4.56 24.87 2.94
C GLN A 37 -3.66 23.76 2.39
N LEU A 38 -4.02 22.51 2.71
CA LEU A 38 -3.27 21.31 2.33
C LEU A 38 -3.02 21.25 0.82
N ASP A 39 -4.02 21.61 0.02
CA ASP A 39 -3.92 21.65 -1.44
C ASP A 39 -2.85 22.65 -1.89
N CYS A 40 -2.84 23.87 -1.34
CA CYS A 40 -1.82 24.86 -1.68
C CYS A 40 -0.41 24.44 -1.25
N ILE A 41 -0.28 23.69 -0.14
CA ILE A 41 1.00 23.13 0.30
C ILE A 41 1.46 22.03 -0.66
N ASN A 42 0.55 21.15 -1.07
CA ASN A 42 0.82 20.07 -2.02
C ASN A 42 1.19 20.62 -3.41
N ASP A 43 0.44 21.60 -3.93
CA ASP A 43 0.76 22.30 -5.17
C ASP A 43 2.15 22.93 -5.11
N ARG A 44 2.47 23.60 -3.99
CA ARG A 44 3.78 24.21 -3.80
C ARG A 44 4.90 23.17 -3.73
N MET A 45 4.65 22.02 -3.12
CA MET A 45 5.61 20.90 -3.11
C MET A 45 5.81 20.32 -4.51
N ASP A 46 4.76 20.28 -5.34
CA ASP A 46 4.83 19.81 -6.73
C ASP A 46 5.59 20.77 -7.64
N GLU A 47 5.43 22.08 -7.45
CA GLU A 47 6.23 23.11 -8.13
C GLU A 47 7.72 23.02 -7.79
N LEU A 48 8.05 22.86 -6.50
CA LEU A 48 9.43 22.93 -6.00
C LEU A 48 10.22 21.63 -6.22
N LEU A 49 9.55 20.48 -6.18
CA LEU A 49 10.19 19.18 -6.31
C LEU A 49 9.34 18.26 -7.18
N LYS A 50 9.75 18.03 -8.43
CA LYS A 50 9.03 17.08 -9.29
C LYS A 50 9.19 15.65 -8.76
N GLY A 51 8.08 14.90 -8.69
CA GLY A 51 8.08 13.52 -8.20
C GLY A 51 8.28 13.41 -6.68
N HIS A 52 9.04 12.39 -6.25
CA HIS A 52 9.39 12.13 -4.84
C HIS A 52 8.19 12.07 -3.85
N PRO A 53 7.11 11.34 -4.18
CA PRO A 53 5.91 11.32 -3.33
C PRO A 53 6.19 10.77 -1.92
N TYR A 54 7.24 9.96 -1.76
CA TYR A 54 7.66 9.41 -0.47
C TYR A 54 8.22 10.46 0.52
N VAL A 55 8.77 11.58 0.02
CA VAL A 55 9.22 12.69 0.90
C VAL A 55 8.04 13.61 1.20
N LYS A 56 7.23 13.88 0.18
CA LYS A 56 6.06 14.76 0.29
C LYS A 56 5.00 14.19 1.22
N SER A 57 4.80 12.87 1.22
CA SER A 57 3.85 12.21 2.12
C SER A 57 4.16 12.48 3.59
N ALA A 58 5.43 12.56 3.98
CA ALA A 58 5.82 12.86 5.35
C ALA A 58 5.42 14.29 5.77
N ILE A 59 5.45 15.23 4.83
CA ILE A 59 5.01 16.62 5.06
C ILE A 59 3.48 16.68 5.09
N ASP A 60 2.82 16.05 4.12
CA ASP A 60 1.35 15.98 4.05
C ASP A 60 0.74 15.38 5.33
N MET A 61 1.24 14.23 5.80
CA MET A 61 0.80 13.63 7.06
C MET A 61 1.00 14.56 8.26
N ALA A 62 2.11 15.30 8.32
CA ALA A 62 2.34 16.26 9.39
C ALA A 62 1.36 17.44 9.32
N CYS A 63 1.03 17.91 8.12
CA CYS A 63 0.02 18.93 7.92
C CYS A 63 -1.39 18.43 8.31
N TRP A 64 -1.69 17.15 8.15
CA TRP A 64 -2.94 16.53 8.64
C TRP A 64 -2.97 16.30 10.16
N ASP A 65 -1.82 16.13 10.81
CA ASP A 65 -1.73 15.89 12.26
C ASP A 65 -1.88 17.18 13.09
N ILE A 66 -1.35 18.31 12.59
CA ILE A 66 -1.37 19.61 13.30
C ILE A 66 -2.79 20.05 13.74
N PRO A 67 -3.84 20.03 12.88
CA PRO A 67 -5.19 20.40 13.30
C PRO A 67 -5.77 19.45 14.36
N GLY A 68 -5.36 18.18 14.33
CA GLY A 68 -5.76 17.17 15.32
C GLY A 68 -5.15 17.37 16.71
N GLN A 69 -4.07 18.14 16.81
CA GLN A 69 -3.47 18.52 18.09
C GLN A 69 -4.22 19.68 18.76
N ASP A 70 -4.66 20.67 17.98
CA ASP A 70 -5.40 21.84 18.50
C ASP A 70 -6.89 21.52 18.76
N ARG A 71 -7.44 20.52 18.06
CA ARG A 71 -8.79 20.00 18.27
C ARG A 71 -8.70 18.49 18.36
N PRO A 72 -9.03 17.87 19.52
CA PRO A 72 -8.91 16.42 19.72
C PRO A 72 -10.02 15.67 18.97
N LEU A 73 -10.05 15.82 17.65
CA LEU A 73 -10.95 15.15 16.73
C LEU A 73 -10.14 14.10 15.97
N PRO A 74 -10.67 12.88 15.83
CA PRO A 74 -10.07 11.88 14.96
C PRO A 74 -9.95 12.39 13.52
N LEU A 75 -8.85 12.06 12.83
CA LEU A 75 -8.57 12.49 11.46
C LEU A 75 -9.70 12.14 10.48
N TYR A 76 -10.37 10.99 10.65
CA TYR A 76 -11.50 10.61 9.79
C TYR A 76 -12.65 11.63 9.84
N THR A 77 -12.80 12.39 10.93
CA THR A 77 -13.81 13.45 11.04
C THR A 77 -13.51 14.60 10.10
N LEU A 78 -12.22 14.93 9.92
CA LEU A 78 -11.77 15.94 8.96
C LEU A 78 -11.89 15.45 7.52
N LEU A 79 -11.73 14.14 7.28
CA LEU A 79 -11.82 13.50 5.97
C LEU A 79 -13.26 13.24 5.49
N GLY A 80 -14.28 13.75 6.17
CA GLY A 80 -15.70 13.59 5.79
C GLY A 80 -16.51 12.66 6.70
N GLY A 81 -15.96 12.23 7.82
CA GLY A 81 -16.65 11.44 8.82
C GLY A 81 -16.45 9.93 8.69
N LYS A 82 -17.09 9.20 9.59
CA LYS A 82 -16.93 7.75 9.72
C LYS A 82 -17.96 7.01 8.86
N GLN A 83 -17.47 6.28 7.85
CA GLN A 83 -18.33 5.46 6.98
C GLN A 83 -18.57 4.04 7.51
N GLN A 84 -17.69 3.51 8.37
CA GLN A 84 -17.78 2.16 8.92
C GLN A 84 -17.11 2.05 10.29
N ASP A 85 -17.63 1.16 11.15
CA ASP A 85 -17.09 0.93 12.51
C ASP A 85 -15.80 0.15 12.55
N LYS A 86 -15.59 -0.73 11.57
CA LYS A 86 -14.44 -1.63 11.50
C LYS A 86 -13.95 -1.72 10.07
N VAL A 87 -12.64 -1.83 9.90
CA VAL A 87 -11.99 -2.05 8.60
C VAL A 87 -11.52 -3.50 8.53
N LYS A 88 -11.83 -4.19 7.44
CA LYS A 88 -11.35 -5.56 7.22
C LYS A 88 -9.87 -5.50 6.86
N LEU A 89 -9.01 -6.06 7.72
CA LEU A 89 -7.60 -6.22 7.45
C LEU A 89 -7.36 -7.49 6.63
N TYR A 90 -6.25 -7.51 5.89
CA TYR A 90 -5.77 -8.69 5.21
C TYR A 90 -4.35 -9.03 5.67
N LYS A 91 -3.99 -10.31 5.59
CA LYS A 91 -2.64 -10.78 5.89
C LYS A 91 -1.93 -11.20 4.60
N VAL A 92 -0.68 -10.79 4.45
CA VAL A 92 0.15 -11.23 3.33
C VAL A 92 0.71 -12.62 3.63
N VAL A 93 0.44 -13.57 2.75
CA VAL A 93 1.06 -14.90 2.75
C VAL A 93 2.34 -14.80 1.93
N THR A 94 3.48 -14.77 2.64
CA THR A 94 4.80 -14.70 2.02
C THR A 94 5.01 -15.91 1.10
N ARG A 95 5.58 -15.68 -0.07
CA ARG A 95 5.82 -16.71 -1.08
C ARG A 95 6.84 -17.74 -0.58
N THR A 96 6.40 -18.98 -0.39
CA THR A 96 7.24 -20.12 -0.02
C THR A 96 6.77 -21.40 -0.75
N ASP A 97 7.03 -22.56 -0.17
CA ASP A 97 6.48 -23.84 -0.62
C ASP A 97 4.94 -23.87 -0.48
N PRO A 98 4.19 -24.46 -1.45
CA PRO A 98 2.73 -24.52 -1.40
C PRO A 98 2.14 -25.08 -0.09
N ASP A 99 2.73 -26.11 0.50
CA ASP A 99 2.22 -26.72 1.74
C ASP A 99 2.48 -25.81 2.94
N ALA A 100 3.65 -25.19 2.98
CA ALA A 100 3.98 -24.20 4.01
C ALA A 100 3.03 -22.99 3.94
N MET A 101 2.66 -22.54 2.74
CA MET A 101 1.71 -21.44 2.56
C MET A 101 0.30 -21.80 3.02
N ALA A 102 -0.15 -23.02 2.71
CA ALA A 102 -1.45 -23.54 3.14
C ALA A 102 -1.55 -23.62 4.67
N ALA A 103 -0.51 -24.11 5.34
CA ALA A 103 -0.46 -24.18 6.80
C ALA A 103 -0.63 -22.81 7.50
N ARG A 104 -0.11 -21.73 6.89
CA ARG A 104 -0.22 -20.37 7.45
C ARG A 104 -1.65 -19.83 7.46
N ILE A 105 -2.54 -20.36 6.62
CA ILE A 105 -3.94 -19.92 6.62
C ILE A 105 -4.61 -20.25 7.95
N ALA A 106 -4.37 -21.44 8.51
CA ALA A 106 -4.92 -21.83 9.80
C ALA A 106 -4.42 -20.91 10.93
N GLU A 107 -3.13 -20.57 10.93
CA GLU A 107 -2.52 -19.64 11.88
C GLU A 107 -3.16 -18.24 11.78
N TYR A 108 -3.27 -17.69 10.57
CA TYR A 108 -3.86 -16.37 10.35
C TYR A 108 -5.36 -16.33 10.64
N ARG A 109 -6.08 -17.44 10.42
CA ARG A 109 -7.48 -17.58 10.81
C ARG A 109 -7.65 -17.53 12.32
N ALA A 110 -6.75 -18.19 13.06
CA ALA A 110 -6.72 -18.17 14.52
C ALA A 110 -6.40 -16.75 15.07
N GLU A 111 -5.58 -15.97 14.37
CA GLU A 111 -5.38 -14.54 14.64
C GLU A 111 -6.62 -13.67 14.33
N GLY A 112 -7.65 -14.22 13.68
CA GLY A 112 -8.90 -13.53 13.35
C GLY A 112 -8.98 -12.92 11.95
N TYR A 113 -7.96 -13.14 11.10
CA TYR A 113 -8.02 -12.70 9.71
C TYR A 113 -8.95 -13.59 8.89
N ARG A 114 -9.57 -12.99 7.87
CA ARG A 114 -10.41 -13.69 6.87
C ARG A 114 -10.06 -13.32 5.43
N ASN A 115 -9.16 -12.36 5.26
CA ASN A 115 -8.69 -11.90 3.95
C ASN A 115 -7.19 -12.16 3.84
N TYR A 116 -6.77 -12.80 2.76
CA TYR A 116 -5.38 -13.20 2.54
C TYR A 116 -4.87 -12.66 1.20
N GLN A 117 -3.65 -12.18 1.17
CA GLN A 117 -2.95 -11.80 -0.06
C GLN A 117 -1.79 -12.75 -0.31
N VAL A 118 -1.87 -13.57 -1.35
CA VAL A 118 -0.80 -14.47 -1.76
C VAL A 118 0.11 -13.78 -2.76
N LYS A 119 1.42 -13.82 -2.51
CA LYS A 119 2.42 -13.31 -3.44
C LYS A 119 2.70 -14.32 -4.56
N VAL A 120 2.46 -13.91 -5.80
CA VAL A 120 2.66 -14.70 -7.04
C VAL A 120 3.64 -14.00 -8.00
N GLY A 121 3.87 -14.54 -9.19
CA GLY A 121 4.73 -13.96 -10.21
C GLY A 121 6.13 -14.54 -10.24
N ALA A 122 6.27 -15.84 -9.97
CA ALA A 122 7.53 -16.58 -10.16
C ALA A 122 7.44 -17.49 -11.39
N ASP A 123 6.73 -18.60 -11.24
CA ASP A 123 6.49 -19.60 -12.26
C ASP A 123 4.97 -19.84 -12.30
N PRO A 124 4.29 -19.68 -13.44
CA PRO A 124 2.83 -19.77 -13.52
C PRO A 124 2.27 -21.09 -13.02
N LEU A 125 2.91 -22.23 -13.33
CA LEU A 125 2.41 -23.54 -12.92
C LEU A 125 2.53 -23.74 -11.41
N THR A 126 3.66 -23.34 -10.85
CA THR A 126 3.89 -23.38 -9.40
C THR A 126 2.95 -22.41 -8.67
N ASP A 127 2.70 -21.22 -9.22
CA ASP A 127 1.80 -20.24 -8.63
C ASP A 127 0.34 -20.70 -8.67
N ILE A 128 -0.09 -21.39 -9.73
CA ILE A 128 -1.40 -22.06 -9.78
C ILE A 128 -1.49 -23.11 -8.66
N SER A 129 -0.46 -23.95 -8.50
CA SER A 129 -0.44 -24.96 -7.44
C SER A 129 -0.51 -24.34 -6.04
N ARG A 130 0.22 -23.24 -5.79
CA ARG A 130 0.14 -22.46 -4.54
C ARG A 130 -1.27 -21.96 -4.27
N ILE A 131 -1.88 -21.29 -5.26
CA ILE A 131 -3.24 -20.75 -5.13
C ILE A 131 -4.23 -21.88 -4.85
N GLN A 132 -4.15 -23.00 -5.58
CA GLN A 132 -5.04 -24.14 -5.40
C GLN A 132 -4.91 -24.73 -4.00
N LYS A 133 -3.69 -25.00 -3.52
CA LYS A 133 -3.49 -25.54 -2.16
C LYS A 133 -3.99 -24.60 -1.09
N VAL A 134 -3.70 -23.30 -1.21
CA VAL A 134 -4.21 -22.29 -0.26
C VAL A 134 -5.74 -22.25 -0.29
N ALA A 135 -6.34 -22.23 -1.47
CA ALA A 135 -7.80 -22.21 -1.64
C ALA A 135 -8.49 -23.45 -1.06
N THR A 136 -7.88 -24.63 -1.13
CA THR A 136 -8.44 -25.85 -0.52
C THR A 136 -8.49 -25.80 1.00
N CYS A 137 -7.66 -24.95 1.64
CA CYS A 137 -7.65 -24.78 3.08
C CYS A 137 -8.58 -23.66 3.57
N MET A 138 -9.24 -22.94 2.65
CA MET A 138 -10.09 -21.80 2.99
C MET A 138 -11.50 -22.22 3.41
N GLU A 139 -12.08 -21.44 4.31
CA GLU A 139 -13.46 -21.58 4.76
C GLU A 139 -14.41 -20.66 3.97
N PRO A 140 -15.71 -20.99 3.91
CA PRO A 140 -16.71 -20.11 3.30
C PRO A 140 -16.68 -18.70 3.90
N GLY A 141 -16.59 -17.69 3.02
CA GLY A 141 -16.54 -16.28 3.41
C GLY A 141 -15.12 -15.70 3.57
N GLU A 142 -14.07 -16.53 3.46
CA GLU A 142 -12.70 -16.04 3.36
C GLU A 142 -12.39 -15.55 1.93
N VAL A 143 -11.55 -14.52 1.82
CA VAL A 143 -11.18 -13.89 0.54
C VAL A 143 -9.70 -14.08 0.26
N LEU A 144 -9.39 -14.51 -0.97
CA LEU A 144 -8.02 -14.70 -1.46
C LEU A 144 -7.72 -13.71 -2.58
N ASN A 145 -6.70 -12.88 -2.39
CA ASN A 145 -6.18 -11.96 -3.39
C ASN A 145 -4.80 -12.44 -3.85
N ALA A 146 -4.54 -12.40 -5.16
CA ALA A 146 -3.22 -12.70 -5.71
C ALA A 146 -2.50 -11.40 -6.09
N ASP A 147 -1.28 -11.23 -5.60
CA ASP A 147 -0.45 -10.07 -5.91
C ASP A 147 0.86 -10.50 -6.58
N ALA A 148 0.98 -10.20 -7.86
CA ALA A 148 2.14 -10.51 -8.68
C ALA A 148 3.28 -9.50 -8.56
N ASN A 149 3.08 -8.37 -7.86
CA ASN A 149 4.03 -7.26 -7.79
C ASN A 149 4.65 -6.93 -9.18
N THR A 150 3.80 -6.75 -10.20
CA THR A 150 4.17 -6.42 -11.60
C THR A 150 5.07 -7.44 -12.34
N ARG A 151 5.15 -8.70 -11.89
CA ARG A 151 6.06 -9.72 -12.49
C ARG A 151 5.41 -10.64 -13.52
N LEU A 152 4.12 -10.48 -13.81
CA LEU A 152 3.45 -11.28 -14.83
C LEU A 152 3.75 -10.71 -16.22
N GLU A 153 4.45 -11.52 -17.03
CA GLU A 153 4.63 -11.27 -18.46
C GLU A 153 3.37 -11.67 -19.24
N THR A 154 2.92 -10.84 -20.17
CA THR A 154 1.73 -11.09 -21.00
C THR A 154 1.86 -12.32 -21.92
N THR A 155 3.08 -12.79 -22.17
CA THR A 155 3.38 -13.93 -23.07
C THR A 155 3.39 -15.30 -22.40
N ARG A 156 3.32 -15.38 -21.05
CA ARG A 156 3.47 -16.65 -20.30
C ARG A 156 2.16 -17.24 -19.77
N CYS A 157 0.99 -16.67 -20.08
CA CYS A 157 -0.28 -17.31 -19.76
C CYS A 157 -0.44 -18.60 -20.58
N PRO A 158 -0.47 -19.80 -19.95
CA PRO A 158 -0.71 -21.04 -20.68
C PRO A 158 -2.21 -21.13 -20.97
N GLY A 159 -2.63 -20.49 -22.07
CA GLY A 159 -4.02 -20.51 -22.56
C GLY A 159 -4.49 -19.18 -23.11
N GLY A 160 -4.08 -18.83 -24.33
CA GLY A 160 -4.65 -17.67 -25.02
C GLY A 160 -3.98 -17.32 -26.34
N GLY A 161 -4.58 -17.74 -27.46
CA GLY A 161 -4.35 -17.13 -28.77
C GLY A 161 -3.85 -18.05 -29.88
N ARG A 162 -4.65 -19.05 -30.29
CA ARG A 162 -4.65 -19.44 -31.71
C ARG A 162 -5.17 -18.22 -32.49
N ARG A 163 -4.27 -17.52 -33.18
CA ARG A 163 -4.67 -16.56 -34.22
C ARG A 163 -5.34 -17.37 -35.33
N HIS A 164 -6.66 -17.38 -35.37
CA HIS A 164 -7.38 -17.68 -36.60
C HIS A 164 -7.06 -16.52 -37.55
N GLN A 165 -6.14 -16.74 -38.48
CA GLN A 165 -6.08 -15.95 -39.70
C GLN A 165 -7.35 -16.31 -40.48
N GLY A 166 -8.38 -15.48 -40.35
CA GLY A 166 -9.50 -15.49 -41.29
C GLY A 166 -8.99 -14.91 -42.60
N THR A 167 -8.82 -15.77 -43.60
CA THR A 167 -8.72 -15.37 -45.00
C THR A 167 -10.00 -14.65 -45.38
N ALA A 168 -9.88 -13.38 -45.75
CA ALA A 168 -10.92 -12.65 -46.44
C ALA A 168 -11.04 -13.19 -47.88
N ALA A 169 -12.26 -13.58 -48.25
CA ALA A 169 -12.76 -13.69 -49.61
C ALA A 169 -14.16 -13.06 -49.62
#